data_AF-A0A9X9XGB8-F1
#
_entry.id   AF-A0A9X9XGB8-F1
#
_cell.length_a   1.000
_cell.length_b   1.000
_cell.length_c   1.000
_cell.angle_alpha   90.00
_cell.angle_beta   90.00
_cell.angle_gamma   90.00
#
_symmetry.space_group_name_H-M   'P 1'
#
loop_
_entity.id
_entity.type
_entity.pdbx_description
1 polymer ?
#
loop_
_entity_poly.entity_id
_entity_poly.type
_entity_poly.pdbx_seq_one_letter_code
_entity_poly.pdbx_strand_id
1 'polypeptide(L)'
;MAWPGLHSWMVVFEPTTSAWWGRFLARGFGHCWAMGFDPAARVWVGVEPLFQGTLVRVLSSEAVHGVFLRAKLGEVRLLSVPHVGAEVVRPRFCVTCAGAVASLLGLRRFPLTPWGLFWTLRRMPGVKEIWRGGEEAVSTGAAATECGGDSRPGAGCAGEGAGRGPAAA
;
A
#
# COMPACT_ATOMS: atom_id res chain seq x y z
N MET A 1 -11.67 -31.73 -5.24
CA MET A 1 -11.25 -31.21 -3.92
C MET A 1 -10.67 -29.83 -4.15
N ALA A 2 -11.42 -28.76 -3.86
CA ALA A 2 -10.92 -27.39 -4.04
C ALA A 2 -9.95 -27.10 -2.90
N TRP A 3 -8.69 -26.82 -3.21
CA TRP A 3 -7.72 -26.37 -2.23
C TRP A 3 -8.27 -25.06 -1.61
N PRO A 4 -8.33 -24.90 -0.28
CA PRO A 4 -8.70 -23.62 0.36
C PRO A 4 -7.58 -22.58 0.21
N GLY A 5 -6.92 -22.56 -0.95
CA GLY A 5 -5.66 -21.89 -1.20
C GLY A 5 -5.67 -20.41 -0.89
N LEU A 6 -4.50 -19.81 -0.97
CA LEU A 6 -4.26 -18.38 -0.75
C LEU A 6 -5.34 -17.50 -1.40
N HIS A 7 -6.21 -16.93 -0.58
CA HIS A 7 -7.36 -16.13 -1.04
C HIS A 7 -6.93 -14.82 -1.70
N SER A 8 -5.79 -14.28 -1.28
CA SER A 8 -5.21 -13.05 -1.80
C SER A 8 -3.69 -13.07 -1.70
N TRP A 9 -3.07 -12.32 -2.60
CA TRP A 9 -1.63 -12.08 -2.62
C TRP A 9 -1.36 -10.60 -2.36
N MET A 10 -0.28 -10.32 -1.66
CA MET A 10 0.29 -8.99 -1.54
C MET A 10 1.50 -8.90 -2.45
N VAL A 11 1.42 -8.04 -3.46
CA VAL A 11 2.52 -7.80 -4.40
C VAL A 11 3.32 -6.60 -3.93
N VAL A 12 4.60 -6.82 -3.71
CA VAL A 12 5.57 -5.81 -3.29
C VAL A 12 6.32 -5.33 -4.52
N PHE A 13 6.36 -4.02 -4.73
CA PHE A 13 7.15 -3.38 -5.77
C PHE A 13 8.24 -2.55 -5.13
N GLU A 14 9.48 -2.90 -5.45
CA GLU A 14 10.66 -2.22 -4.92
C GLU A 14 11.21 -1.21 -5.93
N PRO A 15 11.66 -0.03 -5.46
CA PRO A 15 12.23 0.98 -6.33
C PRO A 15 13.53 0.48 -6.96
N THR A 16 13.91 1.06 -8.08
CA THR A 16 15.19 0.76 -8.74
C THR A 16 16.35 1.26 -7.88
N THR A 17 17.16 0.36 -7.31
CA THR A 17 18.22 0.74 -6.36
C THR A 17 19.61 0.93 -6.96
N SER A 18 19.88 0.57 -8.22
CA SER A 18 21.21 0.84 -8.79
C SER A 18 21.30 0.93 -10.32
N ALA A 19 22.23 1.81 -10.70
CA ALA A 19 22.79 2.12 -12.01
C ALA A 19 21.98 3.02 -12.96
N TRP A 20 22.72 3.94 -13.60
CA TRP A 20 22.25 4.89 -14.60
C TRP A 20 21.57 4.22 -15.81
N TRP A 21 21.97 2.99 -16.16
CA TRP A 21 21.29 2.16 -17.17
C TRP A 21 19.93 1.62 -16.70
N GLY A 22 19.71 1.47 -15.39
CA GLY A 22 18.43 1.08 -14.80
C GLY A 22 17.35 2.15 -14.93
N ARG A 23 17.71 3.43 -15.10
CA ARG A 23 16.76 4.54 -15.26
C ARG A 23 15.96 4.48 -16.57
N PHE A 24 16.51 3.84 -17.61
CA PHE A 24 15.82 3.70 -18.90
C PHE A 24 14.90 2.48 -18.98
N LEU A 25 15.21 1.41 -18.24
CA LEU A 25 14.44 0.15 -18.25
C LEU A 25 13.43 0.03 -17.10
N ALA A 26 13.67 0.73 -15.99
CA ALA A 26 12.81 0.69 -14.81
C ALA A 26 12.19 2.07 -14.55
N ARG A 27 11.12 2.40 -15.28
CA ARG A 27 10.22 3.49 -14.91
C ARG A 27 9.60 3.16 -13.56
N GLY A 28 10.21 3.56 -12.45
CA GLY A 28 9.65 3.45 -11.10
C GLY A 28 10.08 2.24 -10.26
N PHE A 29 10.05 1.02 -10.80
CA PHE A 29 10.32 -0.20 -10.02
C PHE A 29 11.39 -1.09 -10.65
N GLY A 30 12.38 -1.49 -9.85
CA GLY A 30 13.47 -2.39 -10.26
C GLY A 30 13.15 -3.87 -10.05
N HIS A 31 12.26 -4.18 -9.10
CA HIS A 31 11.93 -5.55 -8.73
C HIS A 31 10.49 -5.66 -8.20
N CYS A 32 9.90 -6.84 -8.31
CA CYS A 32 8.65 -7.16 -7.65
C CYS A 32 8.60 -8.63 -7.21
N TRP A 33 7.93 -8.86 -6.10
CA TRP A 33 7.73 -10.18 -5.51
C TRP A 33 6.36 -10.23 -4.82
N ALA A 34 5.95 -11.40 -4.34
CA ALA A 34 4.64 -11.55 -3.71
C ALA A 34 4.73 -12.29 -2.38
N MET A 35 3.83 -11.97 -1.46
CA MET A 35 3.60 -12.75 -0.25
C MET A 35 2.11 -12.99 -0.02
N GLY A 36 1.77 -14.11 0.61
CA GLY A 36 0.39 -14.44 0.92
C GLY A 36 0.30 -15.25 2.21
N PHE A 37 -0.85 -15.21 2.87
CA PHE A 37 -1.08 -15.93 4.12
C PHE A 37 -1.84 -17.23 3.87
N ASP A 38 -1.21 -18.37 4.12
CA ASP A 38 -1.86 -19.67 4.05
C ASP A 38 -2.67 -19.90 5.34
N PRO A 39 -4.03 -19.90 5.27
CA PRO A 39 -4.86 -20.05 6.45
C PRO A 39 -4.80 -21.46 7.05
N ALA A 40 -4.49 -22.49 6.25
CA ALA A 40 -4.42 -23.87 6.72
C ALA A 40 -3.16 -24.11 7.55
N ALA A 41 -2.01 -23.62 7.05
CA ALA A 41 -0.74 -23.71 7.75
C ALA A 41 -0.50 -22.56 8.75
N ARG A 42 -1.33 -21.50 8.71
CA ARG A 42 -1.20 -20.28 9.52
C ARG A 42 0.16 -19.60 9.37
N VAL A 43 0.69 -19.58 8.15
CA VAL A 43 2.00 -18.98 7.85
C VAL A 43 1.91 -18.01 6.69
N TRP A 44 2.81 -17.02 6.69
CA TRP A 44 3.06 -16.21 5.51
C TRP A 44 4.07 -16.90 4.61
N VAL A 45 3.80 -16.91 3.31
CA VAL A 45 4.70 -17.44 2.28
C VAL A 45 5.12 -16.30 1.39
N GLY A 46 6.43 -16.11 1.23
CA GLY A 46 7.03 -15.20 0.28
C GLY A 46 7.51 -15.95 -0.96
N VAL A 47 7.21 -15.40 -2.14
CA VAL A 47 7.64 -15.89 -3.45
C VAL A 47 8.38 -14.75 -4.14
N GLU A 48 9.69 -14.90 -4.28
CA GLU A 48 10.61 -13.88 -4.77
C GLU A 48 11.37 -14.41 -6.00
N PRO A 49 10.94 -14.05 -7.22
CA PRO A 49 11.63 -14.49 -8.43
C PRO A 49 12.89 -13.67 -8.67
N LEU A 50 14.04 -14.31 -8.53
CA LEU A 50 15.38 -13.76 -8.74
C LEU A 50 15.91 -14.15 -10.13
N PHE A 51 17.03 -13.54 -10.53
CA PHE A 51 17.67 -13.88 -11.82
C PHE A 51 18.08 -15.37 -11.90
N GLN A 52 18.49 -15.97 -10.79
CA GLN A 52 18.99 -17.34 -10.72
C GLN A 52 17.89 -18.39 -10.39
N GLY A 53 16.64 -17.98 -10.19
CA GLY A 53 15.57 -18.88 -9.79
C GLY A 53 14.48 -18.20 -8.98
N THR A 54 13.60 -18.97 -8.35
CA THR A 54 12.54 -18.43 -7.48
C THR A 54 12.79 -18.86 -6.05
N LEU A 55 12.96 -17.89 -5.15
CA LEU A 55 13.05 -18.14 -3.73
C LEU A 55 11.63 -18.23 -3.16
N VAL A 56 11.32 -19.35 -2.52
CA VAL A 56 10.08 -19.56 -1.78
C VAL A 56 10.43 -19.78 -0.32
N ARG A 57 9.89 -18.97 0.58
CA ARG A 57 10.20 -19.05 2.02
C ARG A 57 8.96 -18.79 2.87
N VAL A 58 8.91 -19.43 4.03
CA VAL A 58 8.02 -19.02 5.11
C VAL A 58 8.56 -17.72 5.71
N LEU A 59 7.73 -16.69 5.79
CA LEU A 59 8.10 -15.40 6.35
C LEU A 59 7.75 -15.37 7.84
N SER A 60 8.67 -14.85 8.64
CA SER A 60 8.39 -14.56 10.04
C SER A 60 7.46 -13.34 10.17
N SER A 61 6.84 -13.18 11.33
CA SER A 61 6.00 -12.01 11.64
C SER A 61 6.78 -10.70 11.50
N GLU A 62 8.07 -10.68 11.87
CA GLU A 62 8.95 -9.51 11.77
C GLU A 62 9.22 -9.15 10.32
N ALA A 63 9.47 -10.14 9.46
CA ALA A 63 9.69 -9.92 8.03
C ALA A 63 8.44 -9.32 7.37
N VAL A 64 7.27 -9.87 7.67
CA VAL A 64 5.98 -9.36 7.17
C VAL A 64 5.73 -7.95 7.68
N HIS A 65 5.92 -7.72 8.98
CA HIS A 65 5.78 -6.40 9.58
C HIS A 65 6.70 -5.37 8.94
N GLY A 66 7.95 -5.75 8.66
CA GLY A 66 8.93 -4.92 7.96
C GLY A 66 8.43 -4.48 6.58
N VAL A 67 7.79 -5.35 5.81
CA VAL A 67 7.20 -4.99 4.51
C VAL A 67 6.09 -3.94 4.67
N PHE A 68 5.19 -4.12 5.64
CA PHE A 68 4.13 -3.15 5.90
C PHE A 68 4.69 -1.80 6.37
N LEU A 69 5.74 -1.81 7.20
CA LEU A 69 6.40 -0.59 7.65
C LEU A 69 7.06 0.14 6.48
N ARG A 70 7.82 -0.56 5.62
CA ARG A 70 8.41 0.00 4.40
C ARG A 70 7.34 0.56 3.46
N ALA A 71 6.20 -0.10 3.34
CA ALA A 71 5.07 0.40 2.55
C ALA A 71 4.47 1.68 3.15
N LYS A 72 4.29 1.73 4.47
CA LYS A 72 3.83 2.92 5.19
C LYS A 72 4.79 4.10 5.05
N LEU A 73 6.11 3.82 5.02
CA LEU A 73 7.16 4.82 4.79
C LEU A 73 7.31 5.23 3.31
N GLY A 74 6.55 4.61 2.39
CA GLY A 74 6.62 4.89 0.96
C GLY A 74 7.87 4.33 0.26
N GLU A 75 8.65 3.49 0.93
CA GLU A 75 9.86 2.87 0.37
C GLU A 75 9.55 1.76 -0.64
N VAL A 76 8.38 1.12 -0.49
CA VAL A 76 7.85 0.12 -1.43
C VAL A 76 6.39 0.42 -1.72
N ARG A 77 5.89 -0.09 -2.86
CA ARG A 77 4.45 -0.05 -3.15
C ARG A 77 3.87 -1.43 -2.92
N LEU A 78 2.80 -1.50 -2.13
CA LEU A 78 2.19 -2.76 -1.70
C LEU A 78 0.76 -2.84 -2.24
N LEU A 79 0.48 -3.83 -3.09
CA LEU A 79 -0.86 -4.07 -3.63
C LEU A 79 -1.43 -5.36 -3.05
N SER A 80 -2.60 -5.30 -2.43
CA SER A 80 -3.43 -6.46 -2.16
C SER A 80 -4.21 -6.82 -3.42
N VAL A 81 -4.00 -8.04 -3.91
CA VAL A 81 -4.54 -8.56 -5.16
C VAL A 81 -5.37 -9.80 -4.85
N PRO A 82 -6.67 -9.82 -5.21
CA PRO A 82 -7.47 -11.02 -5.06
C PRO A 82 -6.90 -12.11 -5.98
N HIS A 83 -6.92 -13.37 -5.52
CA HIS A 83 -6.53 -14.48 -6.37
C HIS A 83 -7.51 -14.60 -7.56
N VAL A 84 -7.00 -14.56 -8.79
CA VAL A 84 -7.83 -14.59 -10.02
C VAL A 84 -8.01 -16.03 -10.53
N GLY A 85 -7.40 -17.01 -9.87
CA GLY A 85 -7.39 -18.42 -10.23
C GLY A 85 -5.99 -18.93 -10.57
N ALA A 86 -5.83 -20.24 -10.62
CA ALA A 86 -4.57 -20.90 -10.96
C ALA A 86 -4.69 -21.55 -12.35
N GLU A 87 -4.24 -20.84 -13.39
CA GLU A 87 -3.82 -21.52 -14.62
C GLU A 87 -2.31 -21.75 -14.51
N VAL A 88 -1.89 -23.02 -14.57
CA VAL A 88 -0.46 -23.36 -14.66
C VAL A 88 0.00 -22.99 -16.06
N VAL A 89 0.50 -21.75 -16.21
CA VAL A 89 1.04 -21.31 -17.49
C VAL A 89 2.52 -21.68 -17.56
N ARG A 90 2.88 -22.57 -18.49
CA ARG A 90 4.29 -22.84 -18.77
C ARG A 90 4.96 -21.57 -19.29
N PRO A 91 6.02 -21.06 -18.65
CA PRO A 91 6.76 -19.94 -19.20
C PRO A 91 7.40 -20.37 -20.53
N ARG A 92 7.13 -19.62 -21.60
CA ARG A 92 7.66 -19.89 -22.95
C ARG A 92 8.97 -19.14 -23.25
N PHE A 93 9.34 -18.15 -22.43
CA PHE A 93 10.51 -17.27 -22.63
C PHE A 93 11.04 -16.75 -21.28
N CYS A 94 12.20 -16.08 -21.31
CA CYS A 94 12.90 -15.47 -20.17
C CYS A 94 11.95 -15.01 -19.05
N VAL A 95 12.00 -15.69 -17.91
CA VAL A 95 11.13 -15.41 -16.77
C VAL A 95 11.64 -14.15 -16.07
N THR A 96 10.95 -13.03 -16.27
CA THR A 96 11.17 -11.81 -15.49
C THR A 96 10.46 -11.92 -14.14
N CYS A 97 10.90 -11.17 -13.14
CA CYS A 97 10.20 -11.11 -11.85
C CYS A 97 8.71 -10.72 -12.02
N ALA A 98 8.43 -9.80 -12.94
CA ALA A 98 7.07 -9.40 -13.29
C ALA A 98 6.28 -10.54 -13.95
N GLY A 99 6.88 -11.30 -14.87
CA GLY A 99 6.24 -12.45 -15.52
C GLY A 99 5.96 -13.60 -14.54
N ALA A 100 6.89 -13.87 -13.62
CA ALA A 100 6.72 -14.88 -12.58
C ALA A 100 5.59 -14.50 -11.61
N VAL A 101 5.58 -13.27 -11.10
CA VAL A 101 4.49 -12.79 -10.22
C VAL A 101 3.16 -12.77 -10.98
N ALA A 102 3.13 -12.35 -12.25
CA ALA A 102 1.91 -12.42 -13.06
C ALA A 102 1.37 -13.86 -13.19
N SER A 103 2.25 -14.83 -13.39
CA SER A 103 1.90 -16.25 -13.48
C SER A 103 1.37 -16.78 -12.13
N LEU A 104 2.01 -16.39 -11.02
CA LEU A 104 1.56 -16.72 -9.65
C LEU A 104 0.13 -16.22 -9.37
N LEU A 105 -0.20 -15.04 -9.91
CA LEU A 105 -1.52 -14.40 -9.76
C LEU A 105 -2.56 -14.94 -10.75
N GLY A 106 -2.17 -15.83 -11.68
CA GLY A 106 -3.07 -16.36 -12.72
C GLY A 106 -3.39 -15.38 -13.84
N LEU A 107 -2.53 -14.37 -14.08
CA LEU A 107 -2.77 -13.39 -15.14
C LEU A 107 -2.39 -13.96 -16.51
N ARG A 108 -3.27 -13.77 -17.50
CA ARG A 108 -3.01 -14.17 -18.90
C ARG A 108 -2.03 -13.24 -19.63
N ARG A 109 -1.88 -12.01 -19.15
CA ARG A 109 -0.99 -11.01 -19.75
C ARG A 109 0.37 -11.07 -19.08
N PHE A 110 1.44 -11.10 -19.87
CA PHE A 110 2.82 -11.11 -19.40
C PHE A 110 3.42 -9.70 -19.40
N PRO A 111 3.39 -8.97 -18.27
CA PRO A 111 4.15 -7.73 -18.16
C PRO A 111 5.64 -8.07 -18.16
N LEU A 112 6.38 -7.48 -19.10
CA LEU A 112 7.83 -7.64 -19.18
C LEU A 112 8.55 -6.91 -18.03
N THR A 113 7.92 -5.90 -17.44
CA THR A 113 8.52 -5.04 -16.41
C THR A 113 7.64 -4.93 -15.15
N PRO A 114 8.26 -4.74 -13.97
CA PRO A 114 7.50 -4.49 -12.73
C PRO A 114 6.56 -3.28 -12.85
N TRP A 115 6.95 -2.22 -13.57
CA TRP A 115 6.08 -1.08 -13.87
C TRP A 115 4.82 -1.48 -14.66
N GLY A 116 4.99 -2.30 -15.69
CA GLY A 116 3.88 -2.83 -16.47
C GLY A 116 2.93 -3.67 -15.61
N LEU A 117 3.48 -4.50 -14.73
CA LEU A 117 2.69 -5.31 -13.80
C LEU A 117 1.91 -4.41 -12.83
N PHE A 118 2.56 -3.43 -12.21
CA PHE A 118 1.93 -2.51 -11.26
C PHE A 118 0.69 -1.81 -11.86
N TRP A 119 0.82 -1.23 -13.06
CA TRP A 119 -0.30 -0.58 -13.73
C TRP A 119 -1.35 -1.54 -14.28
N THR A 120 -0.97 -2.78 -14.56
CA THR A 120 -1.93 -3.83 -14.93
C THR A 120 -2.81 -4.15 -13.72
N LEU A 121 -2.18 -4.43 -12.57
CA LEU A 121 -2.88 -4.74 -11.33
C LEU A 121 -3.76 -3.58 -10.84
N ARG A 122 -3.28 -2.34 -10.90
CA ARG A 122 -4.07 -1.17 -10.49
C ARG A 122 -5.35 -0.94 -11.29
N ARG A 123 -5.47 -1.53 -12.48
CA ARG A 123 -6.68 -1.45 -13.31
C ARG A 123 -7.63 -2.62 -13.06
N MET A 124 -7.23 -3.61 -12.26
CA MET A 124 -8.07 -4.76 -11.97
C MET A 124 -9.06 -4.46 -10.84
N PRO A 125 -10.31 -4.95 -10.95
CA PRO A 125 -11.28 -4.79 -9.87
C PRO A 125 -10.83 -5.54 -8.62
N GLY A 126 -11.07 -4.95 -7.44
CA GLY A 126 -10.74 -5.54 -6.14
C GLY A 126 -9.28 -5.40 -5.71
N VAL A 127 -8.38 -4.90 -6.56
CA VAL A 127 -7.00 -4.58 -6.16
C VAL A 127 -7.00 -3.33 -5.30
N LYS A 128 -6.34 -3.41 -4.14
CA LYS A 128 -6.20 -2.29 -3.20
C LYS A 128 -4.73 -2.00 -2.97
N GLU A 129 -4.36 -0.74 -3.09
CA GLU A 129 -3.05 -0.30 -2.66
C GLU A 129 -3.07 -0.05 -1.15
N ILE A 130 -2.16 -0.72 -0.43
CA ILE A 130 -2.04 -0.58 1.01
C ILE A 130 -1.14 0.63 1.28
N TRP A 131 -1.66 1.60 2.05
CA TRP A 131 -0.98 2.85 2.44
C TRP A 131 -0.85 3.93 1.34
N ARG A 132 -1.88 4.08 0.49
CA ARG A 132 -2.02 5.27 -0.36
C ARG A 132 -2.61 6.44 0.45
N GLY A 133 -1.84 7.00 1.38
CA GLY A 133 -2.33 8.07 2.25
C GLY A 133 -1.21 8.90 2.88
N GLY A 134 -0.64 9.81 2.10
CA GLY A 134 -0.11 11.05 2.64
C GLY A 134 -1.23 12.09 2.57
N GLU A 135 -1.55 12.69 3.72
CA GLU A 135 -2.41 13.88 3.91
C GLU A 135 -3.87 13.83 3.41
N GLU A 136 -4.77 13.22 4.19
CA GLU A 136 -6.11 13.81 4.44
C GLU A 136 -6.76 13.11 5.65
N ALA A 137 -6.42 13.58 6.86
CA ALA A 137 -7.23 13.48 8.08
C ALA A 137 -6.46 14.09 9.27
N VAL A 138 -6.10 15.37 9.17
CA VAL A 138 -6.11 16.20 10.37
C VAL A 138 -7.54 16.67 10.50
N SER A 139 -8.35 15.91 11.23
CA SER A 139 -9.62 16.41 11.76
C SER A 139 -9.26 17.44 12.83
N THR A 140 -9.12 18.70 12.45
CA THR A 140 -9.40 19.79 13.39
C THR A 140 -10.86 19.67 13.78
N GLY A 141 -11.10 19.05 14.94
CA GLY A 141 -12.34 19.21 15.66
C GLY A 141 -12.42 20.67 16.13
N ALA A 142 -13.33 21.43 15.53
CA ALA A 142 -14.02 22.62 16.04
C ALA A 142 -14.70 23.28 14.82
N ALA A 143 -15.99 23.57 14.75
CA ALA A 143 -17.08 23.43 15.69
C ALA A 143 -18.36 23.37 14.84
N ALA A 144 -19.26 22.45 15.16
CA ALA A 144 -20.65 22.54 14.73
C ALA A 144 -21.48 22.71 15.99
N THR A 145 -21.89 23.96 16.25
CA THR A 145 -23.07 24.26 17.03
C THR A 145 -23.82 25.34 16.26
N GLU A 146 -24.73 24.84 15.44
CA GLU A 146 -26.12 25.27 15.23
C GLU A 146 -26.48 26.77 15.36
N CYS A 147 -26.90 27.33 14.22
CA CYS A 147 -28.20 27.94 13.91
C CYS A 147 -28.96 28.80 14.96
N GLY A 148 -29.38 29.99 14.51
CA GLY A 148 -30.48 30.79 15.04
C GLY A 148 -30.02 32.25 15.21
N GLY A 149 -30.51 33.23 14.45
CA GLY A 149 -31.92 33.62 14.41
C GLY A 149 -32.04 35.03 15.00
N ASP A 150 -32.07 35.99 14.10
CA ASP A 150 -32.30 37.44 14.21
C ASP A 150 -33.20 37.92 15.37
N SER A 151 -32.78 38.98 16.12
CA SER A 151 -33.65 40.05 16.69
C SER A 151 -32.90 41.06 17.59
N ARG A 152 -32.75 42.29 17.05
CA ARG A 152 -32.76 43.65 17.65
C ARG A 152 -31.88 44.06 18.87
N PRO A 153 -31.35 45.32 18.87
CA PRO A 153 -30.56 45.87 19.97
C PRO A 153 -31.42 46.56 21.04
N GLY A 154 -31.10 46.30 22.31
CA GLY A 154 -31.65 46.98 23.47
C GLY A 154 -30.54 47.51 24.37
N ALA A 155 -30.59 48.81 24.66
CA ALA A 155 -29.66 49.58 25.47
C ALA A 155 -29.72 49.21 26.97
N GLY A 156 -28.63 49.43 27.72
CA GLY A 156 -28.65 49.36 29.18
C GLY A 156 -27.28 49.36 29.89
N CYS A 157 -26.72 50.55 30.07
CA CYS A 157 -25.87 51.07 31.14
C CYS A 157 -25.13 50.18 32.17
N ALA A 158 -23.83 50.53 32.32
CA ALA A 158 -23.13 50.94 33.56
C ALA A 158 -22.58 49.90 34.58
N GLY A 159 -21.37 50.23 35.07
CA GLY A 159 -20.65 49.65 36.23
C GLY A 159 -19.30 49.06 35.80
N GLU A 160 -18.19 49.80 35.68
CA GLU A 160 -17.40 50.46 36.75
C GLU A 160 -16.83 49.46 37.78
N GLY A 161 -15.50 49.26 37.78
CA GLY A 161 -14.82 48.32 38.68
C GLY A 161 -13.33 48.19 38.41
N ALA A 162 -12.54 48.96 39.16
CA ALA A 162 -11.10 49.14 39.06
C ALA A 162 -10.24 48.00 39.66
N GLY A 163 -8.96 47.95 39.25
CA GLY A 163 -7.86 47.29 39.98
C GLY A 163 -6.78 46.77 39.03
N ARG A 164 -5.71 47.52 38.70
CA ARG A 164 -4.39 47.55 39.39
C ARG A 164 -3.96 46.15 39.88
N GLY A 165 -2.83 45.56 39.51
CA GLY A 165 -1.55 46.05 38.98
C GLY A 165 -0.60 44.86 38.70
N PRO A 166 0.72 45.08 38.55
CA PRO A 166 1.53 44.36 37.57
C PRO A 166 2.50 43.29 38.10
N ALA A 167 3.01 42.54 37.12
CA ALA A 167 4.32 41.90 36.95
C ALA A 167 5.40 41.96 38.06
N ALA A 168 6.06 40.83 38.24
CA ALA A 168 7.53 40.64 38.33
C ALA A 168 7.75 39.11 38.41
N ALA A 169 8.45 38.45 37.48
CA ALA A 169 9.89 38.43 37.20
C ALA A 169 10.46 37.06 37.64
#